data_AF-A0A364KTI7-F1
#
_entry.id   AF-A0A364KTI7-F1
#
_cell.length_a   1.000
_cell.length_b   1.000
_cell.length_c   1.000
_cell.angle_alpha   90.00
_cell.angle_beta   90.00
_cell.angle_gamma   90.00
#
_symmetry.space_group_name_H-M   'P 1'
#
loop_
_entity.id
_entity.type
_entity.pdbx_description
1 polymer ?
#
loop_
_entity_poly.entity_id
_entity_poly.type
_entity_poly.pdbx_seq_one_letter_code
_entity_poly.pdbx_strand_id
1 'polypeptide(L)'
;MGRTVDQEVHAAFVEFRAKEDDKARDPCLSVQCIYCQQIRAKNTSRQKQHLLECPGLRGHPSAPQPQATATGPNGIGGANGYSSTPNGPSGGAGGAGPGPSNAQLGTPNGGMMSNGVNPHATPIQTPLQNLTNRPSLPAPGTSQGAGPSSTPLSHQQRSHSTPKPKQNRQSTSALPAPPLDDVHAAFVEFRAKEEDKCLSVQCIYCQQVRAKNTSRQRQHLLECPTYLNVMKDSIPANNLLHTFPEGDIARSLQIPVPSIELDFRMSIKLNPKVSVGSGLWGGRDWVSFLGGQWAGRWGKGIILPGGQDSQVTVKEMATSLSANYVLQSSDEPPAYIIVKAQGWLTGAKDVLEKLQDPNHADTINPTSYKYRLNLSMESGDERYAFVNTGMWVGSGCRRGHEVILDAFRLN
;
A
#
# COMPACT_ATOMS: atom_id res chain seq x y z
N MET A 1 26.32 19.14 15.97
CA MET A 1 25.81 18.13 15.01
C MET A 1 26.86 17.05 14.90
N GLY A 2 26.52 15.79 15.19
CA GLY A 2 27.44 14.67 14.96
C GLY A 2 27.52 14.37 13.46
N ARG A 3 28.73 14.31 12.91
CA ARG A 3 28.94 13.76 11.56
C ARG A 3 28.91 12.24 11.65
N THR A 4 28.28 11.57 10.69
CA THR A 4 28.35 10.11 10.60
C THR A 4 29.66 9.70 9.96
N VAL A 5 30.21 8.54 10.34
CA VAL A 5 31.49 8.02 9.82
C VAL A 5 31.46 7.93 8.27
N ASP A 6 30.29 7.67 7.68
CA ASP A 6 30.02 7.70 6.24
C ASP A 6 30.36 9.03 5.54
N GLN A 7 30.12 10.16 6.21
CA GLN A 7 30.47 11.49 5.70
C GLN A 7 31.99 11.72 5.80
N GLU A 8 32.62 11.23 6.86
CA GLU A 8 34.04 11.47 7.13
C GLU A 8 34.99 10.68 6.21
N VAL A 9 34.58 9.51 5.70
CA VAL A 9 35.36 8.72 4.72
C VAL A 9 35.76 9.53 3.47
N HIS A 10 34.95 10.49 3.04
CA HIS A 10 35.25 11.31 1.86
C HIS A 10 36.13 12.53 2.17
N ALA A 11 36.17 12.97 3.44
CA ALA A 11 37.04 14.06 3.89
C ALA A 11 38.41 13.56 4.37
N ALA A 12 38.48 12.33 4.90
CA ALA A 12 39.64 11.78 5.57
C ALA A 12 40.69 11.10 4.65
N PHE A 13 40.42 11.00 3.35
CA PHE A 13 41.27 10.28 2.40
C PHE A 13 41.51 11.08 1.11
N VAL A 14 42.77 11.25 0.72
CA VAL A 14 43.18 11.85 -0.55
C VAL A 14 43.40 10.74 -1.59
N GLU A 15 42.77 10.85 -2.76
CA GLU A 15 42.96 9.92 -3.87
C GLU A 15 44.19 10.28 -4.72
N PHE A 16 44.99 9.28 -5.07
CA PHE A 16 46.13 9.45 -5.96
C PHE A 16 46.37 8.19 -6.81
N ARG A 17 47.16 8.36 -7.86
CA ARG A 17 47.76 7.24 -8.62
C ARG A 17 49.22 7.13 -8.19
N ALA A 18 49.67 5.91 -7.87
CA ALA A 18 51.09 5.64 -7.77
C ALA A 18 51.76 5.87 -9.14
N LYS A 19 53.05 6.25 -9.14
CA LYS A 19 53.83 6.36 -10.37
C LYS A 19 54.11 4.99 -10.97
N GLU A 20 54.37 4.96 -12.27
CA GLU A 20 54.35 3.74 -13.11
C GLU A 20 55.62 2.86 -13.00
N ASP A 21 56.56 3.20 -12.11
CA ASP A 21 57.91 2.63 -12.08
C ASP A 21 58.04 1.28 -11.34
N ASP A 22 57.08 0.93 -10.46
CA ASP A 22 57.10 -0.35 -9.74
C ASP A 22 56.44 -1.48 -10.55
N LYS A 23 57.18 -2.56 -10.79
CA LYS A 23 56.76 -3.70 -11.64
C LYS A 23 55.78 -4.67 -10.95
N ALA A 24 54.73 -4.14 -10.32
CA ALA A 24 53.60 -4.90 -9.80
C ALA A 24 52.27 -4.21 -10.17
N ARG A 25 51.53 -4.81 -11.12
CA ARG A 25 50.24 -4.28 -11.59
C ARG A 25 49.19 -4.23 -10.46
N ASP A 26 48.89 -3.03 -9.98
CA ASP A 26 47.60 -2.74 -9.35
C ASP A 26 46.89 -1.57 -10.07
N PRO A 27 45.88 -1.84 -10.93
CA PRO A 27 45.17 -0.81 -11.70
C PRO A 27 44.11 -0.05 -10.86
N CYS A 28 44.10 -0.24 -9.55
CA CYS A 28 43.14 0.37 -8.62
C CYS A 28 43.57 1.79 -8.23
N LEU A 29 42.59 2.65 -7.89
CA LEU A 29 42.92 3.94 -7.26
C LEU A 29 43.40 3.71 -5.82
N SER A 30 44.47 4.40 -5.45
CA SER A 30 44.99 4.42 -4.09
C SER A 30 44.44 5.62 -3.32
N VAL A 31 44.23 5.42 -2.02
CA VAL A 31 43.80 6.45 -1.08
C VAL A 31 44.81 6.55 0.05
N GLN A 32 45.20 7.77 0.41
CA GLN A 32 46.05 8.06 1.55
C GLN A 32 45.20 8.68 2.67
N CYS A 33 45.23 8.08 3.86
CA CYS A 33 44.55 8.62 5.04
C CYS A 33 45.27 9.90 5.52
N ILE A 34 44.57 11.03 5.59
CA ILE A 34 45.21 12.33 5.94
C ILE A 34 45.75 12.35 7.37
N TYR A 35 45.19 11.55 8.27
CA TYR A 35 45.52 11.55 9.70
C TYR A 35 46.73 10.69 10.07
N CYS A 36 47.04 9.66 9.29
CA CYS A 36 48.16 8.74 9.57
C CYS A 36 49.04 8.42 8.36
N GLN A 37 48.78 9.09 7.23
CA GLN A 37 49.49 8.95 5.95
C GLN A 37 49.55 7.54 5.34
N GLN A 38 48.84 6.55 5.90
CA GLN A 38 48.79 5.19 5.35
C GLN A 38 48.09 5.15 3.98
N ILE A 39 48.75 4.52 3.02
CA ILE A 39 48.26 4.25 1.68
C ILE A 39 47.50 2.93 1.66
N ARG A 40 46.29 2.91 1.09
CA ARG A 40 45.46 1.70 0.92
C ARG A 40 44.74 1.75 -0.43
N ALA A 41 44.32 0.59 -0.96
CA ALA A 41 43.45 0.57 -2.14
C ALA A 41 42.06 1.12 -1.79
N LYS A 42 41.42 1.87 -2.71
CA LYS A 42 40.11 2.52 -2.48
C LYS A 42 39.00 1.49 -2.28
N ASN A 43 38.59 1.29 -1.02
CA ASN A 43 37.52 0.39 -0.62
C ASN A 43 36.80 0.97 0.60
N THR A 44 35.56 1.41 0.41
CA THR A 44 34.81 2.20 1.40
C THR A 44 34.65 1.48 2.75
N SER A 45 34.43 0.17 2.75
CA SER A 45 34.28 -0.61 3.99
C SER A 45 35.58 -0.69 4.78
N ARG A 46 36.71 -0.96 4.12
CA ARG A 46 38.04 -0.95 4.76
C ARG A 46 38.46 0.46 5.18
N GLN A 47 38.01 1.51 4.47
CA GLN A 47 38.21 2.90 4.85
C GLN A 47 37.45 3.28 6.13
N LYS A 48 36.18 2.86 6.28
CA LYS A 48 35.41 3.04 7.54
C LYS A 48 36.11 2.35 8.72
N GLN A 49 36.48 1.07 8.56
CA GLN A 49 37.20 0.34 9.60
C GLN A 49 38.52 1.02 9.97
N HIS A 50 39.30 1.44 8.95
CA HIS A 50 40.56 2.15 9.19
C HIS A 50 40.36 3.46 9.97
N LEU A 51 39.26 4.20 9.79
CA LEU A 51 38.99 5.41 10.58
C LEU A 51 38.66 5.09 12.05
N LEU A 52 37.83 4.07 12.31
CA LEU A 52 37.51 3.63 13.66
C LEU A 52 38.76 3.19 14.45
N GLU A 53 39.74 2.63 13.74
CA GLU A 53 41.03 2.15 14.27
C GLU A 53 42.19 3.16 14.09
N CYS A 54 41.96 4.34 13.51
CA CYS A 54 43.05 5.24 13.09
C CYS A 54 43.77 5.90 14.28
N PRO A 55 45.08 5.64 14.49
CA PRO A 55 45.81 6.24 15.61
C PRO A 55 45.89 7.78 15.51
N GLY A 56 46.05 8.30 14.29
CA GLY A 56 46.11 9.75 14.03
C GLY A 56 44.78 10.47 14.19
N LEU A 57 43.64 9.80 13.97
CA LEU A 57 42.32 10.40 14.19
C LEU A 57 42.02 10.58 15.67
N ARG A 58 42.43 9.62 16.52
CA ARG A 58 42.27 9.70 17.99
C ARG A 58 43.07 10.83 18.64
N GLY A 59 44.07 11.39 17.96
CA GLY A 59 44.81 12.58 18.40
C GLY A 59 44.25 13.91 17.89
N HIS A 60 43.20 13.91 17.06
CA HIS A 60 42.69 15.11 16.40
C HIS A 60 41.51 15.72 17.19
N PRO A 61 41.38 17.07 17.29
CA PRO A 61 40.30 17.76 18.02
C PRO A 61 38.93 17.69 17.32
N SER A 62 38.64 16.59 16.62
CA SER A 62 37.40 16.34 15.88
C SER A 62 36.88 14.90 16.06
N ALA A 63 37.53 14.08 16.89
CA ALA A 63 37.16 12.69 17.10
C ALA A 63 35.81 12.53 17.84
N PRO A 64 34.87 11.70 17.35
CA PRO A 64 33.63 11.41 18.07
C PRO A 64 33.87 10.63 19.39
N GLN A 65 33.26 11.07 20.48
CA GLN A 65 33.24 10.33 21.75
C GLN A 65 32.06 9.33 21.80
N PRO A 66 32.28 8.08 22.27
CA PRO A 66 31.19 7.16 22.58
C PRO A 66 30.49 7.55 23.90
N GLN A 67 29.16 7.52 23.91
CA GLN A 67 28.34 7.93 25.05
C GLN A 67 27.98 6.71 25.92
N ALA A 68 28.26 6.78 27.22
CA ALA A 68 28.09 5.66 28.15
C ALA A 68 26.67 5.60 28.75
N THR A 69 26.10 4.39 28.81
CA THR A 69 24.84 4.08 29.51
C THR A 69 25.12 3.68 30.96
N ALA A 70 24.46 4.33 31.92
CA ALA A 70 24.59 4.01 33.35
C ALA A 70 23.39 3.21 33.87
N THR A 71 23.65 2.23 34.74
CA THR A 71 22.65 1.38 35.40
C THR A 71 22.75 1.54 36.93
N GLY A 72 21.62 1.71 37.63
CA GLY A 72 21.55 1.76 39.09
C GLY A 72 20.14 1.40 39.62
N PRO A 73 19.98 0.92 40.87
CA PRO A 73 18.85 0.05 41.23
C PRO A 73 17.90 0.58 42.33
N ASN A 74 16.87 -0.24 42.61
CA ASN A 74 15.72 -0.03 43.51
C ASN A 74 15.99 0.58 44.90
N GLY A 75 15.01 1.36 45.38
CA GLY A 75 14.75 1.65 46.79
C GLY A 75 13.26 2.02 47.00
N ILE A 76 12.64 1.54 48.09
CA ILE A 76 11.19 1.73 48.39
C ILE A 76 11.05 2.37 49.77
N GLY A 77 10.11 3.32 49.95
CA GLY A 77 9.66 3.72 51.30
C GLY A 77 8.70 4.91 51.38
N GLY A 78 7.73 4.83 52.30
CA GLY A 78 7.26 5.98 53.10
C GLY A 78 6.00 6.73 52.64
N ALA A 79 4.82 6.23 53.03
CA ALA A 79 3.49 6.79 52.78
C ALA A 79 3.15 8.16 53.43
N ASN A 80 2.06 8.77 52.93
CA ASN A 80 1.09 9.69 53.57
C ASN A 80 1.41 11.19 53.81
N GLY A 81 0.44 12.04 53.42
CA GLY A 81 0.31 13.45 53.83
C GLY A 81 -0.63 14.25 52.89
N TYR A 82 -1.67 14.92 53.41
CA TYR A 82 -2.69 15.63 52.61
C TYR A 82 -2.90 17.07 53.09
N SER A 83 -3.05 18.03 52.16
CA SER A 83 -3.38 19.46 52.38
C SER A 83 -2.33 20.28 53.18
N SER A 84 -2.20 21.61 53.05
CA SER A 84 -3.15 22.66 52.63
C SER A 84 -2.46 23.92 52.03
N THR A 85 -3.22 24.86 51.48
CA THR A 85 -2.80 26.24 51.15
C THR A 85 -3.16 27.20 52.31
N PRO A 86 -2.52 28.39 52.44
CA PRO A 86 -3.18 29.60 51.92
C PRO A 86 -2.26 30.81 51.52
N ASN A 87 -2.89 31.79 50.85
CA ASN A 87 -2.58 33.23 50.75
C ASN A 87 -1.34 33.77 49.98
N GLY A 88 -1.60 34.89 49.28
CA GLY A 88 -0.65 35.93 48.83
C GLY A 88 -1.35 37.30 48.93
N PRO A 89 -0.80 38.42 48.40
CA PRO A 89 -1.47 39.74 48.50
C PRO A 89 -1.61 40.59 47.20
N SER A 90 -2.88 40.89 46.86
CA SER A 90 -3.48 42.19 46.47
C SER A 90 -2.92 43.17 45.41
N GLY A 91 -3.81 43.61 44.51
CA GLY A 91 -3.81 44.89 43.74
C GLY A 91 -4.29 44.71 42.28
N GLY A 92 -5.32 45.36 41.70
CA GLY A 92 -6.26 46.41 42.17
C GLY A 92 -5.94 47.79 41.56
N ALA A 93 -6.83 48.53 40.86
CA ALA A 93 -8.23 48.35 40.40
C ALA A 93 -8.45 49.29 39.15
N GLY A 94 -9.60 49.51 38.48
CA GLY A 94 -11.01 49.10 38.61
C GLY A 94 -11.91 49.94 37.63
N GLY A 95 -13.18 49.59 37.38
CA GLY A 95 -14.07 50.33 36.46
C GLY A 95 -15.49 49.76 36.33
N ALA A 96 -16.49 50.55 35.88
CA ALA A 96 -17.93 50.25 35.99
C ALA A 96 -18.66 50.00 34.64
N GLY A 97 -19.89 49.43 34.70
CA GLY A 97 -20.86 49.31 33.60
C GLY A 97 -21.76 50.56 33.43
N PRO A 98 -23.08 50.47 33.10
CA PRO A 98 -23.97 49.28 33.08
C PRO A 98 -24.97 49.21 31.88
N GLY A 99 -25.92 48.25 31.90
CA GLY A 99 -27.23 48.41 31.22
C GLY A 99 -27.71 47.23 30.31
N PRO A 100 -28.94 46.69 30.48
CA PRO A 100 -29.36 45.45 29.78
C PRO A 100 -30.70 45.54 29.00
N SER A 101 -31.21 44.40 28.51
CA SER A 101 -32.61 44.23 28.04
C SER A 101 -33.16 42.80 28.24
N ASN A 102 -34.45 42.72 28.55
CA ASN A 102 -35.28 41.54 28.89
C ASN A 102 -36.05 40.99 27.65
N ALA A 103 -36.81 39.87 27.64
CA ALA A 103 -36.88 38.65 28.48
C ALA A 103 -37.82 37.57 27.86
N GLN A 104 -37.57 36.30 28.23
CA GLN A 104 -38.52 35.24 28.68
C GLN A 104 -39.92 34.95 28.04
N LEU A 105 -40.07 33.71 27.55
CA LEU A 105 -41.25 32.80 27.40
C LEU A 105 -42.60 33.22 26.75
N GLY A 106 -43.19 32.27 26.00
CA GLY A 106 -44.64 32.20 25.71
C GLY A 106 -45.09 30.95 24.92
N THR A 107 -45.95 30.11 25.51
CA THR A 107 -46.74 29.01 24.89
C THR A 107 -48.10 28.93 25.63
N PRO A 108 -49.25 28.58 24.99
CA PRO A 108 -49.60 27.16 24.73
C PRO A 108 -50.56 26.90 23.53
N ASN A 109 -51.11 25.69 23.47
CA ASN A 109 -52.13 25.15 22.53
C ASN A 109 -51.68 24.94 21.06
N GLY A 110 -52.14 23.90 20.36
CA GLY A 110 -52.93 22.73 20.79
C GLY A 110 -53.65 22.05 19.60
N GLY A 111 -53.74 20.71 19.61
CA GLY A 111 -54.48 19.95 18.58
C GLY A 111 -54.01 18.51 18.43
N MET A 112 -54.95 17.55 18.48
CA MET A 112 -54.71 16.11 18.28
C MET A 112 -55.13 15.69 16.87
N MET A 113 -54.56 14.61 16.35
CA MET A 113 -55.30 13.49 15.72
C MET A 113 -54.40 12.25 15.60
N SER A 114 -55.01 11.06 15.57
CA SER A 114 -54.36 9.76 15.46
C SER A 114 -55.33 8.74 14.81
N ASN A 115 -54.84 7.51 14.61
CA ASN A 115 -55.45 6.40 13.83
C ASN A 115 -55.29 6.52 12.29
N GLY A 116 -55.26 5.40 11.56
CA GLY A 116 -55.49 4.01 12.01
C GLY A 116 -54.96 2.93 11.06
N VAL A 117 -55.28 1.68 11.39
CA VAL A 117 -54.77 0.45 10.75
C VAL A 117 -55.94 -0.48 10.43
N ASN A 118 -55.96 -1.12 9.24
CA ASN A 118 -56.19 -2.58 9.11
C ASN A 118 -56.03 -3.10 7.66
N PRO A 119 -55.82 -4.44 7.47
CA PRO A 119 -55.56 -5.05 6.16
C PRO A 119 -56.62 -6.09 5.71
N HIS A 120 -56.75 -6.29 4.39
CA HIS A 120 -57.31 -7.46 3.66
C HIS A 120 -57.12 -7.19 2.14
N ALA A 121 -57.22 -8.11 1.17
CA ALA A 121 -57.01 -9.57 1.07
C ALA A 121 -57.03 -9.92 -0.46
N THR A 122 -56.52 -11.08 -0.89
CA THR A 122 -56.48 -11.52 -2.32
C THR A 122 -57.77 -12.29 -2.71
N PRO A 123 -58.13 -12.47 -4.01
CA PRO A 123 -57.53 -13.55 -4.84
C PRO A 123 -57.51 -13.40 -6.40
N ILE A 124 -56.52 -14.07 -7.03
CA ILE A 124 -56.57 -14.93 -8.25
C ILE A 124 -57.34 -14.49 -9.53
N GLN A 125 -56.64 -14.45 -10.69
CA GLN A 125 -57.00 -15.23 -11.91
C GLN A 125 -55.89 -15.25 -13.00
N THR A 126 -55.85 -16.32 -13.81
CA THR A 126 -55.04 -16.52 -15.03
C THR A 126 -55.93 -17.11 -16.15
N PRO A 127 -55.58 -16.98 -17.45
CA PRO A 127 -55.20 -18.19 -18.22
C PRO A 127 -54.27 -18.03 -19.46
N LEU A 128 -53.25 -18.91 -19.55
CA LEU A 128 -52.89 -19.88 -20.63
C LEU A 128 -52.78 -19.53 -22.16
N GLN A 129 -51.92 -20.31 -22.87
CA GLN A 129 -51.77 -20.54 -24.35
C GLN A 129 -51.01 -19.46 -25.17
N ASN A 130 -50.31 -19.66 -26.32
CA ASN A 130 -49.75 -20.78 -27.16
C ASN A 130 -48.88 -20.12 -28.31
N LEU A 131 -48.00 -20.71 -29.16
CA LEU A 131 -47.25 -21.99 -29.33
C LEU A 131 -46.11 -21.85 -30.42
N THR A 132 -45.15 -22.80 -30.49
CA THR A 132 -44.25 -23.23 -31.62
C THR A 132 -43.62 -22.26 -32.66
N ASN A 133 -42.28 -22.33 -32.87
CA ASN A 133 -41.64 -22.89 -34.11
C ASN A 133 -40.08 -22.93 -34.17
N ARG A 134 -39.52 -23.66 -35.16
CA ARG A 134 -38.09 -23.87 -35.59
C ARG A 134 -38.06 -24.13 -37.14
N PRO A 135 -36.96 -24.41 -37.90
CA PRO A 135 -35.54 -24.73 -37.59
C PRO A 135 -34.55 -23.57 -37.97
N SER A 136 -33.38 -23.57 -38.69
CA SER A 136 -32.58 -24.49 -39.57
C SER A 136 -31.08 -24.06 -39.69
N LEU A 137 -30.24 -24.85 -40.40
CA LEU A 137 -28.81 -24.64 -40.81
C LEU A 137 -28.57 -25.25 -42.21
N PRO A 138 -27.59 -24.81 -43.06
CA PRO A 138 -26.17 -25.32 -43.13
C PRO A 138 -25.09 -24.20 -43.39
N ALA A 139 -23.76 -24.26 -43.12
CA ALA A 139 -22.63 -25.21 -43.41
C ALA A 139 -21.98 -25.04 -44.83
N PRO A 140 -20.73 -25.49 -45.16
CA PRO A 140 -19.41 -25.59 -44.44
C PRO A 140 -18.13 -25.24 -45.29
N GLY A 141 -16.89 -25.42 -44.74
CA GLY A 141 -15.59 -25.54 -45.49
C GLY A 141 -14.32 -25.21 -44.63
N THR A 142 -13.36 -26.12 -44.34
CA THR A 142 -12.17 -26.62 -45.11
C THR A 142 -11.00 -25.61 -45.32
N SER A 143 -9.70 -25.90 -45.14
CA SER A 143 -8.96 -27.13 -44.73
C SER A 143 -7.47 -26.88 -44.33
N GLN A 144 -6.74 -27.96 -44.01
CA GLN A 144 -5.29 -28.13 -43.70
C GLN A 144 -4.30 -27.52 -44.73
N GLY A 145 -2.97 -27.39 -44.51
CA GLY A 145 -2.09 -27.66 -43.35
C GLY A 145 -0.59 -27.81 -43.74
N ALA A 146 0.29 -28.12 -42.76
CA ALA A 146 1.69 -28.59 -42.85
C ALA A 146 2.83 -27.64 -43.38
N GLY A 147 4.07 -27.92 -42.92
CA GLY A 147 5.38 -27.41 -43.44
C GLY A 147 6.21 -28.57 -44.03
N PRO A 148 7.57 -28.67 -43.87
CA PRO A 148 8.50 -27.79 -43.14
C PRO A 148 9.92 -27.60 -43.79
N SER A 149 10.86 -27.00 -43.03
CA SER A 149 12.30 -27.32 -42.94
C SER A 149 13.40 -26.69 -43.84
N SER A 150 14.57 -26.56 -43.19
CA SER A 150 15.97 -26.51 -43.67
C SER A 150 16.66 -25.16 -43.96
N THR A 151 17.92 -25.09 -43.50
CA THR A 151 18.94 -24.04 -43.73
C THR A 151 20.14 -24.67 -44.46
N PRO A 152 21.11 -23.87 -44.95
CA PRO A 152 22.40 -23.85 -44.24
C PRO A 152 23.12 -22.48 -44.23
N LEU A 153 24.34 -22.46 -43.69
CA LEU A 153 25.19 -21.30 -43.39
C LEU A 153 26.22 -20.99 -44.50
N SER A 154 26.74 -19.76 -44.52
CA SER A 154 28.07 -19.46 -45.09
C SER A 154 28.79 -18.32 -44.35
N HIS A 155 30.12 -18.45 -44.18
CA HIS A 155 30.98 -17.44 -43.55
C HIS A 155 31.48 -16.39 -44.55
N GLN A 156 31.78 -15.18 -44.08
CA GLN A 156 33.00 -14.46 -44.47
C GLN A 156 33.49 -13.50 -43.38
N GLN A 157 34.74 -13.03 -43.49
CA GLN A 157 35.46 -12.33 -42.41
C GLN A 157 35.81 -10.88 -42.74
N ARG A 158 35.75 -10.04 -41.69
CA ARG A 158 36.62 -8.88 -41.37
C ARG A 158 37.13 -7.95 -42.49
N SER A 159 36.92 -6.65 -42.27
CA SER A 159 37.94 -5.63 -42.52
C SER A 159 38.07 -4.71 -41.30
N HIS A 160 39.27 -4.16 -41.06
CA HIS A 160 39.55 -3.25 -39.94
C HIS A 160 39.71 -1.80 -40.43
N SER A 161 39.20 -0.83 -39.66
CA SER A 161 39.65 0.56 -39.69
C SER A 161 39.53 1.18 -38.30
N THR A 162 40.38 2.16 -38.00
CA THR A 162 40.51 2.80 -36.67
C THR A 162 40.26 4.33 -36.80
N PRO A 163 40.38 5.18 -35.75
CA PRO A 163 39.20 5.90 -35.26
C PRO A 163 39.20 7.40 -35.58
N LYS A 164 38.05 8.06 -35.39
CA LYS A 164 37.91 9.53 -35.37
C LYS A 164 37.27 10.02 -34.05
N PRO A 165 37.50 11.29 -33.65
CA PRO A 165 37.40 11.69 -32.24
C PRO A 165 35.98 11.98 -31.74
N LYS A 166 35.88 12.07 -30.41
CA LYS A 166 34.64 12.27 -29.63
C LYS A 166 33.91 13.56 -29.99
N GLN A 167 32.58 13.48 -30.13
CA GLN A 167 31.69 14.60 -29.82
C GLN A 167 31.09 14.40 -28.42
N ASN A 168 31.02 15.47 -27.64
CA ASN A 168 30.48 15.46 -26.29
C ASN A 168 28.96 15.73 -26.33
N ARG A 169 28.13 14.70 -26.08
CA ARG A 169 26.67 14.83 -26.13
C ARG A 169 26.13 15.08 -24.73
N GLN A 170 25.69 16.30 -24.43
CA GLN A 170 25.06 16.64 -23.16
C GLN A 170 23.67 15.98 -23.09
N SER A 171 23.48 15.07 -22.13
CA SER A 171 22.20 14.41 -21.87
C SER A 171 21.33 15.24 -20.93
N THR A 172 20.34 15.95 -21.47
CA THR A 172 19.36 16.74 -20.71
C THR A 172 18.18 15.87 -20.23
N SER A 173 18.45 14.93 -19.33
CA SER A 173 17.42 14.11 -18.67
C SER A 173 17.07 14.70 -17.29
N ALA A 174 16.04 15.55 -17.24
CA ALA A 174 15.59 16.23 -16.02
C ALA A 174 14.79 15.32 -15.06
N LEU A 175 15.24 14.08 -14.86
CA LEU A 175 14.69 13.15 -13.87
C LEU A 175 15.51 13.26 -12.57
N PRO A 176 14.87 13.14 -11.39
CA PRO A 176 15.60 13.11 -10.12
C PRO A 176 16.56 11.93 -10.10
N ALA A 177 17.81 12.16 -9.70
CA ALA A 177 18.84 11.12 -9.75
C ALA A 177 18.50 9.95 -8.82
N PRO A 178 18.52 8.69 -9.30
CA PRO A 178 17.84 7.58 -8.61
C PRO A 178 18.37 7.33 -7.18
N PRO A 179 17.51 6.87 -6.25
CA PRO A 179 17.89 6.38 -4.92
C PRO A 179 19.05 5.39 -4.94
N LEU A 180 19.78 5.29 -3.82
CA LEU A 180 20.91 4.36 -3.72
C LEU A 180 20.45 2.89 -3.72
N ASP A 181 19.26 2.60 -3.19
CA ASP A 181 18.73 1.24 -3.13
C ASP A 181 18.33 0.74 -4.51
N ASP A 182 17.70 1.59 -5.35
CA ASP A 182 17.46 1.31 -6.77
C ASP A 182 18.78 1.08 -7.55
N VAL A 183 19.84 1.82 -7.22
CA VAL A 183 21.18 1.63 -7.81
C VAL A 183 21.82 0.30 -7.40
N HIS A 184 21.43 -0.30 -6.27
CA HIS A 184 21.83 -1.65 -5.89
C HIS A 184 20.93 -2.71 -6.54
N ALA A 185 19.60 -2.53 -6.51
CA ALA A 185 18.64 -3.46 -7.12
C ALA A 185 18.81 -3.61 -8.64
N ALA A 186 19.24 -2.55 -9.33
CA ALA A 186 19.45 -2.54 -10.78
C ALA A 186 20.67 -3.32 -11.28
N PHE A 187 21.50 -3.91 -10.40
CA PHE A 187 22.74 -4.58 -10.79
C PHE A 187 22.97 -5.91 -10.05
N VAL A 188 23.29 -6.97 -10.82
CA VAL A 188 23.78 -8.24 -10.27
C VAL A 188 25.29 -8.19 -10.10
N GLU A 189 25.80 -8.61 -8.94
CA GLU A 189 27.24 -8.67 -8.67
C GLU A 189 27.82 -10.05 -8.99
N PHE A 190 29.01 -10.08 -9.59
CA PHE A 190 29.71 -11.31 -9.93
C PHE A 190 31.24 -11.10 -10.01
N ARG A 191 32.01 -12.18 -10.04
CA ARG A 191 33.43 -12.14 -10.45
C ARG A 191 33.52 -12.51 -11.92
N ALA A 192 34.16 -11.66 -12.74
CA ALA A 192 34.33 -11.95 -14.16
C ALA A 192 35.40 -13.03 -14.39
N LYS A 193 36.38 -13.12 -13.48
CA LYS A 193 37.33 -14.22 -13.37
C LYS A 193 37.60 -14.58 -11.91
N GLU A 194 38.08 -15.80 -11.69
CA GLU A 194 38.49 -16.30 -10.37
C GLU A 194 39.67 -15.51 -9.78
N GLU A 195 40.57 -15.02 -10.65
CA GLU A 195 41.75 -14.20 -10.35
C GLU A 195 41.47 -12.69 -10.14
N ASP A 196 40.23 -12.21 -10.33
CA ASP A 196 39.91 -10.78 -10.20
C ASP A 196 39.82 -10.34 -8.72
N LYS A 197 40.71 -9.41 -8.31
CA LYS A 197 40.69 -8.76 -6.98
C LYS A 197 39.42 -7.92 -6.71
N CYS A 198 38.58 -7.66 -7.71
CA CYS A 198 37.44 -6.74 -7.63
C CYS A 198 36.15 -7.34 -8.20
N LEU A 199 35.02 -7.03 -7.57
CA LEU A 199 33.70 -7.42 -8.06
C LEU A 199 33.31 -6.62 -9.32
N SER A 200 32.76 -7.34 -10.29
CA SER A 200 32.05 -6.77 -11.43
C SER A 200 30.55 -6.70 -11.14
N VAL A 201 29.85 -5.82 -11.84
CA VAL A 201 28.40 -5.61 -11.73
C VAL A 201 27.78 -5.55 -13.12
N GLN A 202 26.67 -6.26 -13.32
CA GLN A 202 25.94 -6.26 -14.58
C GLN A 202 24.59 -5.54 -14.40
N CYS A 203 24.34 -4.50 -15.19
CA CYS A 203 23.04 -3.81 -15.19
C CYS A 203 21.95 -4.75 -15.72
N ILE A 204 20.90 -5.02 -14.94
CA ILE A 204 19.87 -6.01 -15.33
C ILE A 204 19.08 -5.58 -16.57
N TYR A 205 18.96 -4.27 -16.81
CA TYR A 205 18.12 -3.71 -17.88
C TYR A 205 18.78 -3.70 -19.26
N CYS A 206 20.11 -3.54 -19.34
CA CYS A 206 20.84 -3.51 -20.62
C CYS A 206 22.00 -4.51 -20.70
N GLN A 207 22.17 -5.35 -19.68
CA GLN A 207 23.20 -6.39 -19.56
C GLN A 207 24.66 -5.90 -19.64
N GLN A 208 24.91 -4.59 -19.59
CA GLN A 208 26.27 -4.04 -19.57
C GLN A 208 27.00 -4.37 -18.26
N VAL A 209 28.17 -4.99 -18.40
CA VAL A 209 29.12 -5.25 -17.31
C VAL A 209 29.98 -4.01 -17.05
N ARG A 210 30.14 -3.65 -15.78
CA ARG A 210 31.00 -2.55 -15.28
C ARG A 210 31.69 -2.99 -13.99
N ALA A 211 32.76 -2.31 -13.57
CA ALA A 211 33.36 -2.55 -12.25
C ALA A 211 32.45 -2.01 -11.13
N LYS A 212 32.36 -2.70 -9.98
CA LYS A 212 31.53 -2.28 -8.84
C LYS A 212 31.94 -0.88 -8.33
N ASN A 213 31.10 0.10 -8.57
CA ASN A 213 31.29 1.49 -8.18
C ASN A 213 29.97 2.25 -8.24
N THR A 214 29.37 2.54 -7.09
CA THR A 214 28.01 3.11 -6.98
C THR A 214 27.84 4.43 -7.74
N SER A 215 28.86 5.30 -7.77
CA SER A 215 28.84 6.54 -8.55
C SER A 215 28.72 6.29 -10.06
N ARG A 216 29.50 5.35 -10.61
CA ARG A 216 29.44 4.94 -12.03
C ARG A 216 28.19 4.12 -12.36
N GLN A 217 27.66 3.37 -11.40
CA GLN A 217 26.38 2.66 -11.52
C GLN A 217 25.22 3.65 -11.63
N ARG A 218 25.15 4.65 -10.75
CA ARG A 218 24.15 5.74 -10.81
C ARG A 218 24.24 6.54 -12.11
N GLN A 219 25.45 6.90 -12.55
CA GLN A 219 25.66 7.55 -13.85
C GLN A 219 25.20 6.67 -15.01
N HIS A 220 25.46 5.36 -14.96
CA HIS A 220 25.00 4.44 -15.99
C HIS A 220 23.47 4.38 -16.08
N LEU A 221 22.74 4.35 -14.96
CA LEU A 221 21.27 4.34 -14.97
C LEU A 221 20.70 5.63 -15.60
N LEU A 222 21.30 6.79 -15.34
CA LEU A 222 20.94 8.06 -15.99
C LEU A 222 21.18 8.08 -17.51
N GLU A 223 21.98 7.15 -18.04
CA GLU A 223 22.32 7.04 -19.46
C GLU A 223 21.73 5.78 -20.14
N CYS A 224 21.13 4.85 -19.37
CA CYS A 224 20.73 3.52 -19.82
C CYS A 224 19.33 3.55 -20.48
N PRO A 225 19.21 3.42 -21.82
CA PRO A 225 17.91 3.62 -22.49
C PRO A 225 16.85 2.61 -22.05
N THR A 226 17.23 1.35 -21.81
CA THR A 226 16.29 0.32 -21.37
C THR A 226 15.78 0.57 -19.96
N TYR A 227 16.64 1.01 -19.03
CA TYR A 227 16.21 1.40 -17.68
C TYR A 227 15.31 2.62 -17.73
N LEU A 228 15.69 3.66 -18.48
CA LEU A 228 14.90 4.89 -18.62
C LEU A 228 13.54 4.66 -19.29
N ASN A 229 13.40 3.64 -20.16
CA ASN A 229 12.11 3.26 -20.70
C ASN A 229 11.28 2.47 -19.68
N VAL A 230 11.83 1.44 -19.04
CA VAL A 230 11.14 0.70 -17.97
C VAL A 230 10.69 1.63 -16.82
N MET A 231 11.48 2.65 -16.46
CA MET A 231 11.14 3.65 -15.44
C MET A 231 10.11 4.70 -15.90
N LYS A 232 9.84 4.84 -17.21
CA LYS A 232 8.68 5.60 -17.72
C LYS A 232 7.43 4.73 -17.65
N ASP A 233 7.55 3.49 -18.11
CA ASP A 233 6.46 2.51 -18.17
C ASP A 233 6.02 2.06 -16.77
N SER A 234 6.90 2.16 -15.76
CA SER A 234 6.58 1.86 -14.36
C SER A 234 5.82 2.96 -13.62
N ILE A 235 5.61 4.15 -14.22
CA ILE A 235 4.76 5.19 -13.64
C ILE A 235 3.30 4.84 -13.97
N PRO A 236 2.41 4.59 -13.00
CA PRO A 236 1.02 4.20 -13.28
C PRO A 236 0.28 5.18 -14.19
N ALA A 237 0.58 6.48 -14.09
CA ALA A 237 0.01 7.54 -14.91
C ALA A 237 0.33 7.42 -16.42
N ASN A 238 1.44 6.76 -16.79
CA ASN A 238 1.80 6.51 -18.21
C ASN A 238 1.09 5.28 -18.79
N ASN A 239 0.48 4.42 -17.97
CA ASN A 239 -0.35 3.29 -18.41
C ASN A 239 -1.84 3.65 -18.54
N LEU A 240 -2.20 4.93 -18.35
CA LEU A 240 -3.55 5.43 -18.57
C LEU A 240 -3.82 5.60 -20.08
N LEU A 241 -5.08 5.35 -20.49
CA LEU A 241 -5.55 5.55 -21.88
C LEU A 241 -5.40 7.01 -22.36
N HIS A 242 -5.26 7.95 -21.44
CA HIS A 242 -4.98 9.36 -21.70
C HIS A 242 -3.78 9.80 -20.84
N THR A 243 -2.70 10.20 -21.48
CA THR A 243 -1.46 10.64 -20.82
C THR A 243 -1.40 12.16 -20.68
N PHE A 244 -0.78 12.65 -19.60
CA PHE A 244 -0.51 14.07 -19.41
C PHE A 244 0.41 14.67 -20.50
N PRO A 245 0.37 16.00 -20.73
CA PRO A 245 1.27 16.69 -21.64
C PRO A 245 2.76 16.41 -21.36
N GLU A 246 3.61 16.51 -22.38
CA GLU A 246 5.05 16.37 -22.19
C GLU A 246 5.61 17.59 -21.45
N GLY A 247 6.35 17.35 -20.37
CA GLY A 247 6.82 18.39 -19.44
C GLY A 247 5.91 18.65 -18.23
N ASP A 248 4.70 18.08 -18.18
CA ASP A 248 3.83 18.14 -17.00
C ASP A 248 4.39 17.27 -15.85
N ILE A 249 4.45 17.82 -14.64
CA ILE A 249 4.89 17.10 -13.44
C ILE A 249 3.96 15.92 -13.11
N ALA A 250 2.68 15.98 -13.45
CA ALA A 250 1.74 14.87 -13.29
C ALA A 250 2.09 13.63 -14.16
N ARG A 251 2.93 13.81 -15.19
CA ARG A 251 3.43 12.72 -16.05
C ARG A 251 4.65 11.99 -15.46
N SER A 252 5.44 12.68 -14.63
CA SER A 252 6.75 12.22 -14.16
C SER A 252 6.82 12.00 -12.64
N LEU A 253 5.87 12.54 -11.87
CA LEU A 253 5.79 12.34 -10.42
C LEU A 253 5.38 10.90 -10.10
N GLN A 254 6.32 10.13 -9.58
CA GLN A 254 6.04 8.82 -9.00
C GLN A 254 5.39 9.00 -7.62
N ILE A 255 4.11 8.65 -7.54
CA ILE A 255 3.36 8.53 -6.28
C ILE A 255 3.46 7.07 -5.83
N PRO A 256 3.70 6.75 -4.54
CA PRO A 256 3.67 5.38 -4.04
C PRO A 256 2.35 4.68 -4.39
N VAL A 257 2.45 3.49 -4.97
CA VAL A 257 1.26 2.67 -5.29
C VAL A 257 0.76 2.04 -3.99
N PRO A 258 -0.51 2.25 -3.59
CA PRO A 258 -1.04 1.63 -2.38
C PRO A 258 -1.08 0.11 -2.55
N SER A 259 -0.67 -0.59 -1.50
CA SER A 259 -0.64 -2.05 -1.47
C SER A 259 -1.86 -2.60 -0.72
N ILE A 260 -2.22 -3.85 -1.00
CA ILE A 260 -3.32 -4.55 -0.31
C ILE A 260 -2.84 -5.87 0.29
N GLU A 261 -3.05 -6.04 1.59
CA GLU A 261 -2.74 -7.27 2.33
C GLU A 261 -3.99 -7.83 2.99
N LEU A 262 -4.17 -9.16 2.99
CA LEU A 262 -5.23 -9.80 3.76
C LEU A 262 -4.98 -9.54 5.25
N ASP A 263 -5.99 -9.01 5.94
CA ASP A 263 -5.85 -8.53 7.31
C ASP A 263 -6.77 -9.28 8.27
N PHE A 264 -8.04 -9.49 7.90
CA PHE A 264 -8.99 -10.32 8.64
C PHE A 264 -10.06 -10.96 7.75
N ARG A 265 -10.64 -12.08 8.22
CA ARG A 265 -11.79 -12.78 7.64
C ARG A 265 -12.95 -12.80 8.61
N MET A 266 -14.17 -12.73 8.08
CA MET A 266 -15.42 -12.84 8.83
C MET A 266 -16.34 -13.92 8.28
N SER A 267 -17.02 -14.65 9.17
CA SER A 267 -18.21 -15.47 8.92
C SER A 267 -19.39 -14.75 9.58
N ILE A 268 -20.27 -14.20 8.74
CA ILE A 268 -21.36 -13.29 9.12
C ILE A 268 -22.67 -14.05 8.97
N LYS A 269 -23.45 -14.19 10.06
CA LYS A 269 -24.75 -14.86 10.03
C LYS A 269 -25.87 -13.82 10.01
N LEU A 270 -26.79 -13.98 9.07
CA LEU A 270 -27.84 -13.01 8.75
C LEU A 270 -29.22 -13.58 9.06
N ASN A 271 -30.11 -12.74 9.58
CA ASN A 271 -31.52 -13.07 9.70
C ASN A 271 -32.18 -13.11 8.30
N PRO A 272 -33.38 -13.73 8.17
CA PRO A 272 -34.17 -13.64 6.95
C PRO A 272 -34.39 -12.18 6.51
N LYS A 273 -34.37 -11.92 5.20
CA LYS A 273 -34.54 -10.56 4.67
C LYS A 273 -35.96 -10.04 4.89
N VAL A 274 -36.08 -8.83 5.42
CA VAL A 274 -37.34 -8.10 5.51
C VAL A 274 -37.43 -7.21 4.27
N SER A 275 -38.28 -7.57 3.32
CA SER A 275 -38.46 -6.76 2.12
C SER A 275 -39.38 -5.57 2.40
N VAL A 276 -38.87 -4.37 2.13
CA VAL A 276 -39.61 -3.09 2.26
C VAL A 276 -40.34 -2.77 0.96
N GLY A 277 -39.98 -3.43 -0.16
CA GLY A 277 -40.60 -3.28 -1.47
C GLY A 277 -39.87 -2.28 -2.37
N SER A 278 -40.50 -1.90 -3.49
CA SER A 278 -39.92 -1.01 -4.49
C SER A 278 -39.96 0.45 -4.05
N GLY A 279 -38.78 1.04 -3.83
CA GLY A 279 -38.61 2.48 -3.62
C GLY A 279 -38.06 3.20 -4.86
N LEU A 280 -37.90 4.52 -4.75
CA LEU A 280 -37.36 5.42 -5.79
C LEU A 280 -36.05 4.94 -6.44
N TRP A 281 -35.23 4.19 -5.70
CA TRP A 281 -33.90 3.75 -6.10
C TRP A 281 -33.83 2.26 -6.49
N GLY A 282 -34.93 1.53 -6.44
CA GLY A 282 -34.98 0.07 -6.65
C GLY A 282 -35.63 -0.69 -5.49
N GLY A 283 -35.53 -2.02 -5.51
CA GLY A 283 -36.05 -2.88 -4.45
C GLY A 283 -35.25 -2.72 -3.16
N ARG A 284 -35.91 -2.32 -2.08
CA ARG A 284 -35.32 -2.13 -0.75
C ARG A 284 -35.54 -3.39 0.09
N ASP A 285 -34.44 -4.05 0.46
CA ASP A 285 -34.43 -5.12 1.46
C ASP A 285 -33.68 -4.64 2.71
N TRP A 286 -34.11 -5.12 3.87
CA TRP A 286 -33.45 -4.89 5.17
C TRP A 286 -33.02 -6.21 5.78
N VAL A 287 -31.79 -6.28 6.26
CA VAL A 287 -31.21 -7.47 6.89
C VAL A 287 -30.58 -7.07 8.21
N SER A 288 -30.74 -7.90 9.24
CA SER A 288 -30.04 -7.75 10.52
C SER A 288 -29.13 -8.94 10.79
N PHE A 289 -28.12 -8.73 11.62
CA PHE A 289 -27.09 -9.70 11.91
C PHE A 289 -27.57 -10.58 13.07
N LEU A 290 -27.57 -11.90 12.86
CA LEU A 290 -27.75 -12.88 13.93
C LEU A 290 -26.47 -12.98 14.79
N GLY A 291 -25.34 -12.52 14.26
CA GLY A 291 -24.02 -12.53 14.87
C GLY A 291 -23.01 -13.16 13.91
N GLY A 292 -21.94 -13.74 14.44
CA GLY A 292 -20.92 -14.39 13.61
C GLY A 292 -19.56 -14.44 14.30
N GLN A 293 -18.51 -14.71 13.53
CA GLN A 293 -17.14 -14.81 14.00
C GLN A 293 -16.18 -14.05 13.09
N TRP A 294 -15.10 -13.51 13.66
CA TRP A 294 -14.02 -12.85 12.92
C TRP A 294 -12.65 -13.27 13.45
N ALA A 295 -11.66 -13.33 12.55
CA ALA A 295 -10.28 -13.62 12.90
C ALA A 295 -9.33 -12.92 11.91
N GLY A 296 -8.24 -12.35 12.43
CA GLY A 296 -7.26 -11.60 11.65
C GLY A 296 -5.89 -11.54 12.30
N ARG A 297 -5.00 -10.77 11.68
CA ARG A 297 -3.58 -10.62 12.10
C ARG A 297 -3.43 -9.90 13.45
N TRP A 298 -4.44 -9.11 13.82
CA TRP A 298 -4.45 -8.22 14.98
C TRP A 298 -5.46 -8.63 16.06
N GLY A 299 -6.21 -9.72 15.88
CA GLY A 299 -7.20 -10.17 16.87
C GLY A 299 -8.18 -11.22 16.33
N LYS A 300 -9.14 -11.59 17.17
CA LYS A 300 -10.27 -12.46 16.83
C LYS A 300 -11.45 -12.18 17.77
N GLY A 301 -12.64 -12.65 17.39
CA GLY A 301 -13.80 -12.66 18.27
C GLY A 301 -15.11 -12.91 17.55
N ILE A 302 -16.18 -12.26 18.02
CA ILE A 302 -17.54 -12.42 17.50
C ILE A 302 -18.06 -11.14 16.86
N ILE A 303 -19.02 -11.31 15.94
CA ILE A 303 -19.90 -10.21 15.50
C ILE A 303 -21.10 -10.22 16.44
N LEU A 304 -21.42 -9.08 17.04
CA LEU A 304 -22.57 -8.96 17.94
C LEU A 304 -23.90 -9.10 17.18
N PRO A 305 -24.92 -9.77 17.75
CA PRO A 305 -26.27 -9.75 17.21
C PRO A 305 -26.83 -8.32 17.15
N GLY A 306 -27.64 -8.03 16.13
CA GLY A 306 -28.20 -6.69 15.89
C GLY A 306 -27.65 -6.07 14.60
N GLY A 307 -27.27 -4.80 14.65
CA GLY A 307 -26.83 -4.05 13.47
C GLY A 307 -27.87 -4.00 12.34
N GLN A 308 -27.44 -3.57 11.17
CA GLN A 308 -28.27 -3.48 9.96
C GLN A 308 -27.43 -3.58 8.70
N ASP A 309 -28.00 -4.13 7.63
CA ASP A 309 -27.59 -3.92 6.25
C ASP A 309 -28.81 -3.49 5.44
N SER A 310 -28.73 -2.30 4.84
CA SER A 310 -29.81 -1.74 4.03
C SER A 310 -29.45 -1.91 2.56
N GLN A 311 -30.11 -2.86 1.91
CA GLN A 311 -29.80 -3.29 0.55
C GLN A 311 -30.72 -2.62 -0.47
N VAL A 312 -30.16 -2.20 -1.62
CA VAL A 312 -30.90 -1.65 -2.76
C VAL A 312 -30.59 -2.48 -4.00
N THR A 313 -31.52 -3.33 -4.41
CA THR A 313 -31.44 -4.06 -5.68
C THR A 313 -31.92 -3.14 -6.80
N VAL A 314 -31.01 -2.74 -7.69
CA VAL A 314 -31.28 -1.91 -8.86
C VAL A 314 -31.61 -2.78 -10.09
N LYS A 315 -31.75 -2.15 -11.27
CA LYS A 315 -31.96 -2.87 -12.54
C LYS A 315 -30.81 -3.88 -12.81
N GLU A 316 -31.14 -4.99 -13.46
CA GLU A 316 -30.23 -6.13 -13.69
C GLU A 316 -29.69 -6.82 -12.42
N MET A 317 -30.45 -6.74 -11.31
CA MET A 317 -30.22 -7.45 -10.04
C MET A 317 -28.93 -7.08 -9.27
N ALA A 318 -28.17 -6.10 -9.75
CA ALA A 318 -27.06 -5.52 -8.99
C ALA A 318 -27.60 -4.94 -7.67
N THR A 319 -26.94 -5.24 -6.55
CA THR A 319 -27.37 -4.82 -5.21
C THR A 319 -26.33 -3.92 -4.59
N SER A 320 -26.73 -2.70 -4.22
CA SER A 320 -25.94 -1.82 -3.35
C SER A 320 -26.19 -2.19 -1.88
N LEU A 321 -25.16 -2.17 -1.05
CA LEU A 321 -25.20 -2.57 0.36
C LEU A 321 -24.64 -1.45 1.24
N SER A 322 -25.22 -1.29 2.43
CA SER A 322 -24.81 -0.29 3.41
C SER A 322 -25.06 -0.84 4.81
N ALA A 323 -24.03 -1.49 5.34
CA ALA A 323 -24.04 -2.21 6.59
C ALA A 323 -23.36 -1.45 7.74
N ASN A 324 -23.90 -1.62 8.95
CA ASN A 324 -23.37 -1.07 10.19
C ASN A 324 -23.60 -2.07 11.33
N TYR A 325 -22.53 -2.55 11.95
CA TYR A 325 -22.53 -3.60 12.98
C TYR A 325 -21.31 -3.45 13.90
N VAL A 326 -21.24 -4.28 14.95
CA VAL A 326 -20.17 -4.22 15.97
C VAL A 326 -19.45 -5.57 16.07
N LEU A 327 -18.12 -5.53 16.04
CA LEU A 327 -17.26 -6.64 16.44
C LEU A 327 -16.94 -6.52 17.93
N GLN A 328 -16.88 -7.65 18.61
CA GLN A 328 -16.33 -7.81 19.96
C GLN A 328 -15.06 -8.67 19.86
N SER A 329 -13.98 -8.28 20.53
CA SER A 329 -12.76 -9.10 20.62
C SER A 329 -12.86 -10.21 21.68
N SER A 330 -11.98 -11.20 21.59
CA SER A 330 -11.80 -12.25 22.60
C SER A 330 -10.77 -11.89 23.69
N ASP A 331 -10.47 -10.60 23.89
CA ASP A 331 -9.59 -10.15 24.96
C ASP A 331 -10.35 -10.00 26.29
N GLU A 332 -9.61 -9.86 27.39
CA GLU A 332 -10.16 -9.52 28.70
C GLU A 332 -9.53 -8.19 29.19
N PRO A 333 -10.31 -7.11 29.39
CA PRO A 333 -11.71 -6.95 28.97
C PRO A 333 -11.84 -6.94 27.44
N PRO A 334 -13.02 -7.27 26.88
CA PRO A 334 -13.24 -7.28 25.44
C PRO A 334 -13.30 -5.86 24.86
N ALA A 335 -12.63 -5.65 23.74
CA ALA A 335 -12.75 -4.42 22.96
C ALA A 335 -13.98 -4.49 22.04
N TYR A 336 -14.53 -3.32 21.70
CA TYR A 336 -15.63 -3.18 20.75
C TYR A 336 -15.21 -2.31 19.56
N ILE A 337 -15.55 -2.74 18.35
CA ILE A 337 -15.19 -2.07 17.10
C ILE A 337 -16.46 -1.93 16.25
N ILE A 338 -16.90 -0.71 16.00
CA ILE A 338 -17.96 -0.41 15.05
C ILE A 338 -17.40 -0.57 13.64
N VAL A 339 -18.12 -1.29 12.78
CA VAL A 339 -17.76 -1.50 11.38
C VAL A 339 -18.85 -0.91 10.49
N LYS A 340 -18.46 0.03 9.64
CA LYS A 340 -19.30 0.62 8.59
C LYS A 340 -18.80 0.07 7.26
N ALA A 341 -19.64 -0.67 6.54
CA ALA A 341 -19.27 -1.32 5.28
C ALA A 341 -20.25 -0.93 4.17
N GLN A 342 -19.72 -0.48 3.04
CA GLN A 342 -20.52 -0.03 1.90
C GLN A 342 -19.99 -0.62 0.59
N GLY A 343 -20.86 -0.92 -0.36
CA GLY A 343 -20.42 -1.36 -1.69
C GLY A 343 -21.49 -2.11 -2.46
N TRP A 344 -21.04 -3.06 -3.28
CA TRP A 344 -21.85 -3.62 -4.35
C TRP A 344 -21.67 -5.12 -4.53
N LEU A 345 -22.79 -5.79 -4.78
CA LEU A 345 -22.90 -7.12 -5.37
C LEU A 345 -23.31 -6.94 -6.84
N THR A 346 -22.44 -7.33 -7.77
CA THR A 346 -22.64 -7.20 -9.23
C THR A 346 -22.24 -8.49 -9.95
N GLY A 347 -22.78 -8.74 -11.14
CA GLY A 347 -22.59 -9.98 -11.88
C GLY A 347 -23.55 -10.07 -13.07
N ALA A 348 -23.59 -11.24 -13.73
CA ALA A 348 -24.66 -11.52 -14.69
C ALA A 348 -26.00 -11.69 -13.96
N LYS A 349 -27.09 -11.18 -14.55
CA LYS A 349 -28.41 -11.16 -13.92
C LYS A 349 -28.86 -12.54 -13.44
N ASP A 350 -28.73 -13.57 -14.28
CA ASP A 350 -29.17 -14.94 -13.96
C ASP A 350 -28.36 -15.57 -12.81
N VAL A 351 -27.08 -15.18 -12.66
CA VAL A 351 -26.23 -15.56 -11.54
C VAL A 351 -26.71 -14.90 -10.25
N LEU A 352 -27.06 -13.60 -10.31
CA LEU A 352 -27.57 -12.86 -9.15
C LEU A 352 -28.98 -13.29 -8.73
N GLU A 353 -29.84 -13.68 -9.68
CA GLU A 353 -31.16 -14.28 -9.39
C GLU A 353 -31.02 -15.58 -8.60
N LYS A 354 -30.15 -16.51 -9.05
CA LYS A 354 -29.84 -17.75 -8.34
C LYS A 354 -29.18 -17.51 -6.97
N LEU A 355 -28.40 -16.43 -6.84
CA LEU A 355 -27.73 -16.04 -5.60
C LEU A 355 -28.68 -15.39 -4.57
N GLN A 356 -29.85 -14.90 -5.00
CA GLN A 356 -30.90 -14.43 -4.08
C GLN A 356 -31.80 -15.56 -3.55
N ASP A 357 -31.85 -16.71 -4.21
CA ASP A 357 -32.55 -17.91 -3.73
C ASP A 357 -31.68 -18.66 -2.69
N PRO A 358 -32.11 -18.79 -1.42
CA PRO A 358 -31.34 -19.49 -0.39
C PRO A 358 -31.03 -20.96 -0.72
N ASN A 359 -31.84 -21.61 -1.56
CA ASN A 359 -31.65 -23.02 -1.95
C ASN A 359 -30.55 -23.18 -3.00
N HIS A 360 -30.30 -22.16 -3.81
CA HIS A 360 -29.35 -22.20 -4.93
C HIS A 360 -28.06 -21.42 -4.65
N ALA A 361 -28.06 -20.46 -3.70
CA ALA A 361 -26.92 -19.60 -3.40
C ALA A 361 -25.60 -20.35 -3.16
N ASP A 362 -25.61 -21.44 -2.37
CA ASP A 362 -24.42 -22.26 -2.09
C ASP A 362 -23.88 -23.02 -3.31
N THR A 363 -24.62 -23.13 -4.41
CA THR A 363 -24.15 -23.74 -5.66
C THR A 363 -23.37 -22.77 -6.56
N ILE A 364 -23.46 -21.46 -6.29
CA ILE A 364 -22.90 -20.42 -7.15
C ILE A 364 -21.45 -20.13 -6.76
N ASN A 365 -20.50 -20.49 -7.64
CA ASN A 365 -19.08 -20.20 -7.45
C ASN A 365 -18.85 -18.69 -7.22
N PRO A 366 -18.22 -18.26 -6.10
CA PRO A 366 -17.96 -16.86 -5.80
C PRO A 366 -17.18 -16.09 -6.87
N THR A 367 -16.43 -16.76 -7.76
CA THR A 367 -15.73 -16.08 -8.87
C THR A 367 -16.64 -15.70 -10.04
N SER A 368 -17.90 -16.12 -10.05
CA SER A 368 -18.89 -15.78 -11.09
C SER A 368 -19.56 -14.41 -10.89
N TYR A 369 -19.39 -13.81 -9.72
CA TYR A 369 -19.89 -12.48 -9.37
C TYR A 369 -18.81 -11.64 -8.66
N LYS A 370 -19.09 -10.35 -8.47
CA LYS A 370 -18.24 -9.39 -7.77
C LYS A 370 -19.02 -8.83 -6.59
N TYR A 371 -18.79 -9.39 -5.40
CA TYR A 371 -19.24 -8.83 -4.13
C TYR A 371 -18.06 -8.08 -3.51
N ARG A 372 -18.09 -6.74 -3.59
CA ARG A 372 -16.98 -5.87 -3.20
C ARG A 372 -17.46 -4.74 -2.30
N LEU A 373 -16.75 -4.53 -1.20
CA LEU A 373 -17.06 -3.52 -0.19
C LEU A 373 -15.85 -2.61 0.03
N ASN A 374 -16.08 -1.39 0.51
CA ASN A 374 -15.16 -0.68 1.39
C ASN A 374 -15.60 -0.91 2.85
N LEU A 375 -14.66 -0.86 3.79
CA LEU A 375 -14.93 -0.87 5.21
C LEU A 375 -14.14 0.24 5.90
N SER A 376 -14.80 0.96 6.81
CA SER A 376 -14.17 1.81 7.81
C SER A 376 -14.55 1.30 9.20
N MET A 377 -13.64 1.47 10.16
CA MET A 377 -13.77 0.93 11.51
C MET A 377 -13.50 2.00 12.56
N GLU A 378 -14.12 1.85 13.72
CA GLU A 378 -14.10 2.84 14.80
C GLU A 378 -14.13 2.14 16.16
N SER A 379 -13.14 2.42 17.02
CA SER A 379 -13.03 1.89 18.37
C SER A 379 -12.47 2.94 19.34
N GLY A 380 -13.02 2.97 20.55
CA GLY A 380 -12.48 3.75 21.67
C GLY A 380 -11.43 3.00 22.50
N ASP A 381 -11.08 1.77 22.13
CA ASP A 381 -10.08 0.96 22.84
C ASP A 381 -8.68 1.24 22.31
N GLU A 382 -7.74 1.62 23.18
CA GLU A 382 -6.37 1.99 22.80
C GLU A 382 -5.62 0.86 22.08
N ARG A 383 -5.88 -0.42 22.44
CA ARG A 383 -5.28 -1.60 21.79
C ARG A 383 -5.68 -1.69 20.31
N TYR A 384 -6.83 -1.12 19.96
CA TYR A 384 -7.42 -1.14 18.62
C TYR A 384 -7.43 0.23 17.96
N ALA A 385 -6.83 1.27 18.55
CA ALA A 385 -6.88 2.65 18.03
C ALA A 385 -6.37 2.81 16.58
N PHE A 386 -5.52 1.88 16.10
CA PHE A 386 -5.08 1.84 14.71
C PHE A 386 -6.22 1.59 13.70
N VAL A 387 -7.38 1.06 14.12
CA VAL A 387 -8.50 0.81 13.21
C VAL A 387 -9.13 2.12 12.73
N ASN A 388 -9.05 3.18 13.54
CA ASN A 388 -9.69 4.48 13.35
C ASN A 388 -9.12 5.28 12.18
N THR A 389 -7.91 4.94 11.72
CA THR A 389 -7.20 5.63 10.63
C THR A 389 -6.88 4.73 9.44
N GLY A 390 -7.25 3.44 9.49
CA GLY A 390 -7.08 2.51 8.39
C GLY A 390 -8.23 2.55 7.39
N MET A 391 -8.00 1.92 6.23
CA MET A 391 -9.03 1.67 5.22
C MET A 391 -8.92 0.22 4.75
N TRP A 392 -10.06 -0.44 4.51
CA TRP A 392 -10.09 -1.80 3.99
C TRP A 392 -11.01 -1.93 2.78
N VAL A 393 -10.66 -2.87 1.89
CA VAL A 393 -11.52 -3.33 0.81
C VAL A 393 -11.91 -4.79 1.05
N GLY A 394 -13.21 -5.07 0.94
CA GLY A 394 -13.80 -6.38 1.17
C GLY A 394 -14.00 -7.18 -0.12
N SER A 395 -13.77 -8.49 -0.05
CA SER A 395 -14.18 -9.47 -1.07
C SER A 395 -15.10 -10.50 -0.42
N GLY A 396 -16.38 -10.49 -0.80
CA GLY A 396 -17.41 -11.31 -0.17
C GLY A 396 -17.81 -12.54 -0.99
N CYS A 397 -18.40 -13.52 -0.31
CA CYS A 397 -19.29 -14.50 -0.93
C CYS A 397 -20.52 -14.74 -0.07
N ARG A 398 -21.67 -15.01 -0.72
CA ARG A 398 -22.92 -15.35 -0.04
C ARG A 398 -23.11 -16.87 -0.02
N ARG A 399 -23.61 -17.38 1.11
CA ARG A 399 -23.88 -18.78 1.39
C ARG A 399 -25.22 -18.94 2.12
N GLY A 400 -26.32 -18.87 1.37
CA GLY A 400 -27.68 -18.83 1.92
C GLY A 400 -27.89 -17.66 2.89
N HIS A 401 -27.90 -17.97 4.20
CA HIS A 401 -28.02 -17.02 5.32
C HIS A 401 -26.67 -16.62 5.97
N GLU A 402 -25.56 -17.07 5.41
CA GLU A 402 -24.20 -16.65 5.77
C GLU A 402 -23.58 -15.77 4.67
N VAL A 403 -22.70 -14.84 5.07
CA VAL A 403 -21.74 -14.17 4.19
C VAL A 403 -20.34 -14.40 4.74
N ILE A 404 -19.43 -14.88 3.89
CA ILE A 404 -17.99 -14.88 4.20
C ILE A 404 -17.40 -13.60 3.60
N LEU A 405 -16.58 -12.88 4.35
CA LEU A 405 -15.90 -11.67 3.89
C LEU A 405 -14.42 -11.71 4.21
N ASP A 406 -13.57 -11.57 3.19
CA ASP A 406 -12.16 -11.25 3.33
C ASP A 406 -11.97 -9.73 3.30
N ALA A 407 -11.40 -9.15 4.35
CA ALA A 407 -11.03 -7.74 4.43
C ALA A 407 -9.52 -7.58 4.21
N PHE A 408 -9.18 -6.82 3.18
CA PHE A 408 -7.81 -6.48 2.81
C PHE A 408 -7.53 -5.04 3.22
N ARG A 409 -6.47 -4.83 4.00
CA ARG A 409 -6.04 -3.49 4.43
C ARG A 409 -5.31 -2.79 3.29
N LEU A 410 -5.58 -1.50 3.12
CA LEU A 410 -4.78 -0.59 2.30
C LEU A 410 -3.58 -0.08 3.12
N ASN A 411 -2.38 -0.24 2.57
CA ASN A 411 -1.09 0.21 3.13
C ASN A 411 -0.37 1.11 2.13
#